data_AF-A0AAV0C7L3-F1
#
_entry.id   AF-A0AAV0C7L3-F1
#
_cell.length_a   1.000
_cell.length_b   1.000
_cell.length_c   1.000
_cell.angle_alpha   90.00
_cell.angle_beta   90.00
_cell.angle_gamma   90.00
#
_symmetry.space_group_name_H-M   'P 1'
#
loop_
_entity.id
_entity.type
_entity.pdbx_description
1 polymer ?
#
loop_
_entity_poly.entity_id
_entity_poly.type
_entity_poly.pdbx_seq_one_letter_code
_entity_poly.pdbx_strand_id
1 'polypeptide(L)'
;MVRRAVRCIKKRINASFEEQFNRLRDYGQELLDSIPNTTMKIMTSRVVDDGPCMFQRIYCCFGAMKRGFLEGCRKIVGLDGCFLKGLLKGEIL
;
A
#
# COMPACT_ATOMS: atom_id res chain seq x y z
N MET A 1 -30.19 13.33 -15.10
CA MET A 1 -30.01 12.94 -13.69
C MET A 1 -28.86 11.95 -13.45
N VAL A 2 -28.75 10.84 -14.19
CA VAL A 2 -27.74 9.78 -14.00
C VAL A 2 -26.28 10.28 -14.00
N ARG A 3 -25.90 11.15 -14.94
CA ARG A 3 -24.52 11.68 -15.03
C ARG A 3 -24.08 12.45 -13.76
N ARG A 4 -25.01 13.15 -13.09
CA ARG A 4 -24.73 13.89 -11.86
C ARG A 4 -24.54 12.94 -10.67
N ALA A 5 -25.37 11.90 -10.57
CA ALA A 5 -25.25 10.87 -9.54
C ALA A 5 -23.91 10.11 -9.65
N VAL A 6 -23.54 9.66 -10.85
CA VAL A 6 -22.25 8.98 -11.09
C VAL A 6 -21.07 9.86 -10.71
N ARG A 7 -21.14 11.17 -10.98
CA ARG A 7 -20.09 12.13 -10.60
C ARG A 7 -19.96 12.28 -9.08
N CYS A 8 -21.07 12.36 -8.35
CA CYS A 8 -21.06 12.45 -6.89
C CYS A 8 -20.48 11.18 -6.26
N ILE A 9 -20.84 10.00 -6.78
CA ILE A 9 -20.31 8.72 -6.31
C ILE A 9 -18.79 8.66 -6.53
N LYS A 10 -18.32 8.99 -7.74
CA LYS A 10 -16.87 9.04 -8.03
C LYS A 10 -16.11 9.99 -7.11
N LYS A 11 -16.66 11.17 -6.80
CA LYS A 11 -16.04 12.10 -5.84
C LYS A 11 -15.93 11.50 -4.44
N ARG A 12 -16.95 10.80 -3.96
CA ARG A 12 -16.92 10.14 -2.64
C ARG A 12 -15.87 9.02 -2.60
N ILE A 13 -15.83 8.18 -3.63
CA ILE A 13 -14.81 7.12 -3.73
C ILE A 13 -13.41 7.74 -3.73
N ASN A 14 -13.20 8.82 -4.49
CA ASN A 14 -11.88 9.45 -4.58
C ASN A 14 -11.43 10.06 -3.25
N ALA A 15 -12.34 10.71 -2.51
CA ALA A 15 -12.04 11.25 -1.18
C ALA A 15 -11.62 10.16 -0.18
N SER A 16 -12.23 8.96 -0.28
CA SER A 16 -11.88 7.84 0.60
C SER A 16 -10.45 7.34 0.41
N PHE A 17 -9.81 7.56 -0.74
CA PHE A 17 -8.43 7.11 -0.95
C PHE A 17 -7.44 7.87 -0.07
N GLU A 18 -7.60 9.18 0.08
CA GLU A 18 -6.73 10.00 0.95
C GLU A 18 -6.78 9.50 2.40
N GLU A 19 -7.99 9.27 2.91
CA GLU A 19 -8.22 8.69 4.23
C GLU A 19 -7.56 7.30 4.36
N GLN A 20 -7.67 6.45 3.33
CA GLN A 20 -7.03 5.13 3.32
C GLN A 20 -5.50 5.22 3.35
N PHE A 21 -4.89 6.13 2.59
CA PHE A 21 -3.44 6.31 2.61
C PHE A 21 -2.95 6.85 3.97
N ASN A 22 -3.71 7.75 4.59
CA ASN A 22 -3.38 8.28 5.92
C ASN A 22 -3.34 7.17 6.98
N ARG A 23 -4.20 6.15 6.85
CA ARG A 23 -4.26 5.01 7.77
C ARG A 23 -3.21 3.93 7.53
N LEU A 24 -2.43 4.00 6.45
CA LEU A 24 -1.42 2.96 6.15
C LEU A 24 -0.40 2.79 7.28
N ARG A 25 -0.03 3.88 7.96
CA ARG A 25 0.90 3.83 9.09
C ARG A 25 0.29 3.14 10.29
N ASP A 26 -0.97 3.43 10.60
CA ASP A 26 -1.72 2.76 11.68
C ASP A 26 -1.80 1.26 11.43
N TYR A 27 -2.19 0.85 10.21
CA TYR A 27 -2.22 -0.56 9.83
C TYR A 27 -0.84 -1.21 9.85
N GLY A 28 0.18 -0.49 9.41
CA GLY A 28 1.56 -0.97 9.46
C GLY A 28 2.02 -1.22 10.89
N GLN A 29 1.66 -0.34 11.82
CA GLN A 29 2.00 -0.48 13.24
C GLN A 29 1.25 -1.66 13.87
N GLU A 30 -0.06 -1.77 13.67
CA GLU A 30 -0.86 -2.90 14.15
C GLU A 30 -0.32 -4.26 13.67
N LEU A 31 0.19 -4.33 12.44
CA LEU A 31 0.84 -5.53 11.91
C LEU A 31 2.15 -5.86 12.62
N LEU A 32 2.95 -4.85 12.96
CA LEU A 32 4.20 -5.03 13.70
C LEU A 32 3.93 -5.50 15.13
N ASP A 33 2.88 -4.97 15.76
CA ASP A 33 2.51 -5.29 17.13
C ASP A 33 1.85 -6.67 17.24
N SER A 34 1.02 -7.03 16.25
CA SER A 34 0.25 -8.29 16.26
C SER A 34 1.06 -9.50 15.78
N ILE A 35 2.01 -9.32 14.86
CA ILE A 35 2.69 -10.43 14.18
C ILE A 35 4.22 -10.31 14.35
N PRO A 36 4.83 -11.14 15.21
CA PRO A 36 6.27 -11.15 15.42
C PRO A 36 7.05 -11.35 14.13
N ASN A 37 8.22 -10.70 14.03
CA ASN A 37 9.14 -10.77 12.89
C ASN A 37 8.58 -10.25 11.54
N THR A 38 7.42 -9.58 11.55
CA THR A 38 6.93 -8.85 10.38
C THR A 38 7.84 -7.68 10.05
N THR A 39 8.02 -7.40 8.75
CA THR A 39 8.65 -6.17 8.29
C THR A 39 7.64 -5.34 7.52
N MET A 40 7.48 -4.10 7.94
CA MET A 40 6.73 -3.06 7.26
C MET A 40 7.65 -1.88 6.98
N LYS A 41 7.69 -1.41 5.73
CA LYS A 41 8.41 -0.19 5.35
C LYS A 41 7.52 0.64 4.44
N ILE A 42 7.24 1.88 4.85
CA ILE A 42 6.45 2.83 4.07
C ILE A 42 7.37 3.99 3.69
N MET A 43 7.53 4.21 2.39
CA MET A 43 8.34 5.30 1.85
C MET A 43 7.42 6.40 1.33
N THR A 44 7.72 7.62 1.78
CA THR A 44 7.01 8.83 1.42
C THR A 44 8.02 9.91 1.06
N SER A 45 7.66 10.81 0.16
CA SER A 45 8.51 11.95 -0.25
C SER A 45 7.74 13.25 -0.19
N ARG A 46 8.43 14.35 0.11
CA ARG A 46 7.91 15.70 -0.08
C ARG A 46 8.53 16.27 -1.36
N VAL A 47 7.71 16.87 -2.21
CA VAL A 47 8.19 17.52 -3.46
C VAL A 47 8.77 18.90 -3.15
N VAL A 48 8.24 19.56 -2.13
CA VAL A 48 8.73 20.81 -1.54
C VAL A 48 8.66 20.65 -0.02
N ASP A 49 9.54 21.31 0.73
CA ASP A 49 9.71 21.07 2.18
C ASP A 49 8.40 21.22 2.98
N ASP A 50 7.59 22.21 2.63
CA ASP A 50 6.29 22.50 3.25
C ASP A 50 5.10 21.84 2.52
N GLY A 51 5.38 20.95 1.57
CA GLY A 51 4.38 20.27 0.75
C GLY A 51 3.77 19.04 1.42
N PRO A 52 2.66 18.51 0.87
CA PRO A 52 2.07 17.28 1.35
C PRO A 52 3.03 16.10 1.21
N CYS A 53 2.96 15.19 2.17
CA CYS A 53 3.73 13.96 2.15
C CYS A 53 3.12 13.00 1.13
N MET A 54 3.83 12.77 0.02
CA MET A 54 3.35 11.92 -1.07
C MET A 54 3.79 10.47 -0.84
N PHE A 55 2.85 9.54 -0.94
CA PHE A 55 3.15 8.10 -0.93
C PHE A 55 3.97 7.70 -2.16
N GLN A 56 5.01 6.88 -1.95
CA GLN A 56 5.78 6.30 -3.05
C GLN A 56 5.59 4.79 -3.15
N ARG A 57 5.89 4.06 -2.07
CA ARG A 57 5.86 2.60 -2.05
C ARG A 57 5.72 2.07 -0.65
N ILE A 58 5.18 0.87 -0.55
CA ILE A 58 5.10 0.08 0.67
C ILE A 58 5.72 -1.29 0.43
N TYR A 59 6.48 -1.77 1.41
CA TYR A 59 6.94 -3.14 1.47
C TYR A 59 6.42 -3.80 2.74
N CYS A 60 5.80 -4.96 2.58
CA CYS A 60 5.27 -5.79 3.67
C CYS A 60 5.80 -7.22 3.52
N CYS A 61 6.33 -7.78 4.60
CA CYS A 61 6.72 -9.18 4.64
C CYS A 61 6.44 -9.78 6.02
N PHE A 62 5.41 -10.62 6.10
CA PHE A 62 4.97 -11.25 7.35
C PHE A 62 6.01 -12.22 7.90
N GLY A 63 6.18 -12.23 9.23
CA GLY A 63 7.16 -13.09 9.89
C GLY A 63 6.98 -14.58 9.59
N ALA A 64 5.73 -15.07 9.53
CA ALA A 64 5.42 -16.45 9.17
C ALA A 64 5.86 -16.79 7.73
N MET A 65 5.68 -15.86 6.79
CA MET A 65 6.08 -16.04 5.40
C MET A 65 7.60 -16.14 5.26
N LYS A 66 8.35 -15.29 5.97
CA LYS A 66 9.82 -15.36 6.01
C LYS A 66 10.30 -16.73 6.49
N ARG A 67 9.76 -17.20 7.62
CA ARG A 67 10.12 -18.50 8.19
C ARG A 67 9.81 -19.63 7.23
N GLY A 68 8.59 -19.70 6.71
CA GLY A 68 8.21 -20.75 5.77
C GLY A 68 9.01 -20.74 4.46
N PHE A 69 9.46 -19.56 4.01
CA PHE A 69 10.33 -19.45 2.84
C PHE A 69 11.74 -19.99 3.12
N LEU A 70 12.33 -19.59 4.25
CA LEU A 70 13.67 -20.04 4.68
C LEU A 70 13.70 -21.53 5.00
N GLU A 71 12.74 -22.02 5.80
CA GLU A 71 12.63 -23.43 6.18
C GLU A 71 12.32 -24.33 4.98
N GLY A 72 11.54 -23.83 4.01
CA GLY A 72 11.19 -24.57 2.81
C GLY A 72 12.27 -24.56 1.71
N CYS A 73 13.42 -23.92 1.94
CA CYS A 73 14.49 -23.75 0.94
C CYS A 73 13.97 -23.32 -0.44
N ARG A 74 12.95 -22.46 -0.47
CA ARG A 74 12.26 -22.09 -1.71
C ARG A 74 13.18 -21.21 -2.56
N LYS A 75 13.24 -21.49 -3.86
CA LYS A 75 13.94 -20.62 -4.81
C LYS A 75 13.25 -19.26 -4.84
N ILE A 76 14.06 -18.19 -4.92
CA ILE A 76 13.54 -16.84 -5.12
C ILE A 76 12.96 -16.76 -6.54
N VAL A 77 11.68 -16.44 -6.63
CA VAL A 77 11.00 -16.17 -7.89
C VAL A 77 10.97 -14.66 -8.09
N GLY A 78 11.56 -14.18 -9.18
CA GLY A 78 11.35 -12.81 -9.65
C GLY A 78 10.02 -12.73 -10.36
N LEU A 79 9.11 -11.91 -9.85
CA LEU A 79 7.85 -11.60 -10.53
C LEU A 79 8.03 -10.29 -11.30
N ASP A 80 7.47 -10.25 -12.50
CA ASP A 80 7.30 -8.99 -13.22
C ASP A 80 6.12 -8.23 -12.62
N GLY A 81 6.21 -6.91 -12.55
CA GLY A 81 5.24 -6.10 -11.83
C GLY A 81 3.88 -6.06 -12.52
N CYS A 82 2.83 -5.87 -11.72
CA CYS A 82 1.47 -5.74 -12.20
C CYS A 82 0.96 -4.30 -12.04
N PHE A 83 0.66 -3.64 -13.16
CA PHE A 83 0.17 -2.26 -13.15
C PHE A 83 -1.29 -2.16 -12.71
N LEU A 84 -1.55 -1.29 -11.74
CA LEU A 84 -2.90 -1.01 -11.23
C LEU A 84 -3.75 -0.27 -12.28
N LYS A 85 -4.92 -0.83 -12.55
CA LYS A 85 -5.96 -0.16 -13.35
C LYS A 85 -6.90 0.60 -12.42
N GLY A 86 -6.93 1.93 -12.57
CA GLY A 86 -7.80 2.77 -11.75
C GLY A 86 -7.43 4.24 -11.84
N LEU A 87 -8.03 5.02 -10.93
CA LEU A 87 -7.70 6.43 -10.70
C LEU A 87 -6.25 6.55 -10.20
N LEU A 88 -5.92 5.75 -9.19
CA LEU A 88 -4.58 5.65 -8.66
C LEU A 88 -3.77 4.72 -9.56
N LYS A 89 -2.61 5.21 -10.01
CA LYS A 89 -1.64 4.44 -10.76
C LYS A 89 -0.61 3.86 -9.80
N GLY A 90 0.00 2.77 -10.19
CA GLY A 90 1.02 2.09 -9.40
C GLY A 90 1.32 0.71 -9.96
N GLU A 91 2.26 0.05 -9.32
CA GLU A 91 2.75 -1.29 -9.67
C GLU A 91 2.77 -2.12 -8.39
N ILE A 92 2.29 -3.36 -8.47
CA ILE A 92 2.43 -4.36 -7.43
C ILE A 92 3.59 -5.27 -7.83
N LEU A 93 4.52 -5.47 -6.90
CA LEU A 93 5.70 -6.34 -7.01
C LEU A 93 5.57 -7.55 -6.06
#